data_AF-A0A956BVJ6-F1
#
_entry.id   AF-A0A956BVJ6-F1
#
_cell.length_a   1.000
_cell.length_b   1.000
_cell.length_c   1.000
_cell.angle_alpha   90.00
_cell.angle_beta   90.00
_cell.angle_gamma   90.00
#
_symmetry.space_group_name_H-M   'P 1'
#
loop_
_entity.id
_entity.type
_entity.pdbx_description
1 polymer ?
#
loop_
_entity_poly.entity_id
_entity_poly.type
_entity_poly.pdbx_seq_one_letter_code
_entity_poly.pdbx_strand_id
1 'polypeptide(L)'
;MSRRTPRRPAAFCVLSVCVLFAAWTGCQDIPNAYHDAGYPPREGPALPARATVRTCLAAVDVTLGTGAPMPETLSATGCFGGDALNVPAADMIPYDVNSPLWTDGAAKARYLVLPPGQVITYLPDGTLGFPVGTVLVKEFDMLMDERRPSSLRRLEVRFIMRGALDWGFFTYRFDDNGREAHLLAAGENEELRIRRDGTTQTFTYHFPSRTECMTCHSTATERALGFRIDQLNGLFDYTGYVENQLVAMHEVGVFNTLNAEPGQPPRPADYPALADPKDEGEDPERRARAYLHANCSHCHRPLGQSSPALTLDMRIERTLEDTHLCDEVQFFAPEGTLRIHPGDPDASFVVQRMESTDPFRQMPPLGRSLPDLGGGVRAVRTWAASLTQCP
;
A
#
# COMPACT_ATOMS: atom_id res chain seq x y z
N MET A 1 21.18 62.92 -3.63
CA MET A 1 21.91 61.66 -3.35
C MET A 1 21.31 61.01 -2.12
N SER A 2 21.26 59.67 -2.09
CA SER A 2 20.70 58.81 -1.04
C SER A 2 19.19 58.56 -1.09
N ARG A 3 18.77 57.58 -1.92
CA ARG A 3 17.51 56.85 -1.76
C ARG A 3 17.74 55.74 -0.74
N ARG A 4 16.99 55.74 0.36
CA ARG A 4 16.91 54.64 1.32
C ARG A 4 16.07 53.50 0.71
N THR A 5 16.65 52.32 0.59
CA THR A 5 15.94 51.05 0.39
C THR A 5 15.46 50.51 1.74
N PRO A 6 14.19 50.07 1.88
CA PRO A 6 13.78 49.29 3.04
C PRO A 6 14.19 47.82 2.86
N ARG A 7 14.88 47.27 3.86
CA ARG A 7 15.17 45.84 3.98
C ARG A 7 13.86 45.05 4.11
N ARG A 8 13.67 44.01 3.29
CA ARG A 8 12.63 43.00 3.49
C ARG A 8 12.98 42.13 4.71
N PRO A 9 12.03 41.77 5.58
CA PRO A 9 12.28 40.80 6.63
C PRO A 9 12.40 39.40 6.01
N ALA A 10 13.32 38.59 6.54
CA ALA A 10 13.46 37.19 6.20
C ALA A 10 12.17 36.44 6.59
N ALA A 11 11.51 35.81 5.62
CA ALA A 11 10.40 34.93 5.87
C ALA A 11 10.94 33.59 6.41
N PHE A 12 10.77 33.37 7.71
CA PHE A 12 10.76 32.02 8.28
C PHE A 12 9.52 31.31 7.74
N CYS A 13 9.70 30.41 6.77
CA CYS A 13 8.63 29.57 6.28
C CYS A 13 8.48 28.39 7.24
N VAL A 14 7.35 28.34 7.96
CA VAL A 14 6.97 27.26 8.87
C VAL A 14 6.68 26.00 8.04
N LEU A 15 7.43 24.93 8.31
CA LEU A 15 7.55 23.70 7.51
C LEU A 15 6.39 22.68 7.67
N SER A 16 5.24 23.06 8.24
CA SER A 16 4.30 22.07 8.83
C SER A 16 2.94 21.91 8.16
N VAL A 17 2.71 22.44 6.94
CA VAL A 17 1.37 22.41 6.30
C VAL A 17 1.32 21.65 4.97
N CYS A 18 2.46 21.38 4.32
CA CYS A 18 2.45 20.79 2.97
C CYS A 18 2.28 19.25 2.92
N VAL A 19 2.60 18.51 3.99
CA VAL A 19 2.44 17.04 4.01
C VAL A 19 0.95 16.64 3.96
N LEU A 20 0.08 17.44 4.55
CA LEU A 20 -1.38 17.19 4.54
C LEU A 20 -2.08 17.65 3.26
N PHE A 21 -1.57 18.66 2.56
CA PHE A 21 -2.20 19.17 1.33
C PHE A 21 -1.76 18.41 0.07
N ALA A 22 -0.52 17.92 -0.01
CA ALA A 22 -0.06 17.11 -1.14
C ALA A 22 -0.74 15.73 -1.19
N ALA A 23 -1.16 15.19 -0.04
CA ALA A 23 -1.97 13.97 0.03
C ALA A 23 -3.45 14.16 -0.37
N TRP A 24 -3.90 15.40 -0.64
CA TRP A 24 -5.32 15.75 -0.71
C TRP A 24 -5.76 16.56 -1.94
N THR A 25 -4.84 17.08 -2.73
CA THR A 25 -5.13 17.30 -4.15
C THR A 25 -5.10 15.93 -4.82
N GLY A 26 -6.27 15.29 -4.88
CA GLY A 26 -6.52 13.98 -5.48
C GLY A 26 -5.33 13.29 -6.17
N CYS A 27 -4.89 12.16 -5.60
CA CYS A 27 -4.57 10.98 -6.41
C CYS A 27 -5.86 10.36 -6.98
N GLN A 28 -6.72 11.20 -7.54
CA GLN A 28 -7.61 10.85 -8.63
C GLN A 28 -7.04 11.62 -9.80
N ASP A 29 -6.33 10.86 -10.64
CA ASP A 29 -5.62 11.34 -11.81
C ASP A 29 -4.47 12.29 -11.44
N ILE A 30 -3.26 11.74 -11.35
CA ILE A 30 -2.18 12.38 -12.10
C ILE A 30 -2.56 12.05 -13.55
N PRO A 31 -3.28 12.92 -14.30
CA PRO A 31 -3.49 12.64 -15.71
C PRO A 31 -2.12 12.38 -16.34
N ASN A 32 -2.06 11.46 -17.30
CA ASN A 32 -0.91 11.29 -18.21
C ASN A 32 -0.47 12.62 -18.91
N ALA A 33 -1.12 13.75 -18.62
CA ALA A 33 -0.70 15.10 -18.97
C ALA A 33 0.30 15.75 -17.98
N TYR A 34 0.63 15.15 -16.84
CA TYR A 34 1.70 15.63 -15.93
C TYR A 34 3.12 15.30 -16.42
N HIS A 35 3.27 14.76 -17.63
CA HIS A 35 4.56 14.52 -18.27
C HIS A 35 5.31 15.82 -18.68
N ASP A 36 4.65 16.99 -18.71
CA ASP A 36 5.25 18.22 -19.29
C ASP A 36 5.44 19.42 -18.33
N ALA A 37 4.89 19.40 -17.11
CA ALA A 37 5.07 20.51 -16.17
C ALA A 37 6.29 20.27 -15.26
N GLY A 38 7.48 20.29 -15.87
CA GLY A 38 8.74 20.06 -15.17
C GLY A 38 8.86 20.87 -13.88
N TYR A 39 8.93 20.16 -12.76
CA TYR A 39 9.47 20.74 -11.53
C TYR A 39 10.85 21.32 -11.85
N PRO A 40 11.21 22.51 -11.33
CA PRO A 40 12.53 23.06 -11.57
C PRO A 40 13.56 22.02 -11.11
N PRO A 41 14.55 21.66 -11.94
CA PRO A 41 15.55 20.67 -11.57
C PRO A 41 16.20 21.11 -10.26
N ARG A 42 15.97 20.33 -9.20
CA ARG A 42 16.58 20.56 -7.90
C ARG A 42 17.89 19.80 -7.89
N GLU A 43 18.97 20.45 -7.48
CA GLU A 43 20.23 19.77 -7.23
C GLU A 43 20.12 18.97 -5.92
N GLY A 44 20.41 17.67 -5.97
CA GLY A 44 20.44 16.77 -4.82
C GLY A 44 19.43 15.62 -4.90
N PRO A 45 19.52 14.64 -3.97
CA PRO A 45 18.70 13.44 -3.98
C PRO A 45 17.22 13.74 -3.66
N ALA A 46 16.32 12.92 -4.19
CA ALA A 46 14.88 12.99 -3.89
C ALA A 46 14.57 12.77 -2.40
N LEU A 47 15.34 11.88 -1.77
CA LEU A 47 15.25 11.52 -0.36
C LEU A 47 16.45 12.10 0.42
N PRO A 48 16.26 12.48 1.70
CA PRO A 48 17.40 12.81 2.55
C PRO A 48 18.29 11.59 2.79
N ALA A 49 19.56 11.84 3.12
CA ALA A 49 20.47 10.78 3.54
C ALA A 49 19.89 9.99 4.73
N ARG A 50 20.09 8.67 4.73
CA ARG A 50 19.53 7.80 5.78
C ARG A 50 20.05 8.16 7.16
N ALA A 51 19.16 8.12 8.14
CA ALA A 51 19.50 8.34 9.53
C ALA A 51 20.52 7.29 10.01
N THR A 52 21.53 7.75 10.76
CA THR A 52 22.54 6.88 11.38
C THR A 52 22.12 6.41 12.78
N VAL A 53 21.00 6.93 13.28
CA VAL A 53 20.41 6.57 14.58
C VAL A 53 18.93 6.32 14.34
N ARG A 54 18.43 5.24 14.92
CA ARG A 54 17.01 4.90 14.88
C ARG A 54 16.27 5.70 15.95
N THR A 55 15.18 6.36 15.55
CA THR A 55 14.26 7.09 16.44
C THR A 55 12.92 6.38 16.56
N CYS A 56 12.36 5.91 15.45
CA CYS A 56 11.12 5.14 15.49
C CYS A 56 11.35 3.78 16.17
N LEU A 57 10.62 3.49 17.24
CA LEU A 57 10.77 2.28 18.08
C LEU A 57 12.15 2.14 18.73
N ALA A 58 12.85 3.25 19.02
CA ALA A 58 14.18 3.22 19.63
C ALA A 58 14.22 2.51 21.00
N ALA A 59 13.11 2.54 21.75
CA ALA A 59 12.97 1.88 23.05
C ALA A 59 12.46 0.43 22.97
N VAL A 60 12.19 -0.09 21.77
CA VAL A 60 11.62 -1.42 21.56
C VAL A 60 12.68 -2.34 20.96
N ASP A 61 12.85 -3.53 21.55
CA ASP A 61 13.62 -4.58 20.91
C ASP A 61 12.83 -5.20 19.74
N VAL A 62 12.96 -4.57 18.58
CA VAL A 62 12.31 -5.00 17.33
C VAL A 62 12.82 -6.36 16.84
N THR A 63 13.98 -6.83 17.33
CA THR A 63 14.54 -8.12 16.91
C THR A 63 13.72 -9.29 17.45
N LEU A 64 12.84 -9.06 18.43
CA LEU A 64 11.92 -10.07 18.94
C LEU A 64 10.70 -10.32 18.04
N GLY A 65 10.47 -9.50 17.01
CA GLY A 65 9.34 -9.66 16.09
C GLY A 65 8.00 -9.70 16.83
N THR A 66 7.26 -10.81 16.75
CA THR A 66 5.98 -11.02 17.46
C THR A 66 6.10 -10.86 18.98
N GLY A 67 7.27 -11.15 19.55
CA GLY A 67 7.55 -11.01 20.98
C GLY A 67 7.96 -9.60 21.41
N ALA A 68 8.01 -8.63 20.50
CA ALA A 68 8.44 -7.27 20.83
C ALA A 68 7.47 -6.62 21.84
N PRO A 69 8.00 -6.01 22.93
CA PRO A 69 7.20 -5.31 23.94
C PRO A 69 6.77 -3.94 23.41
N MET A 70 5.79 -3.92 22.52
CA MET A 70 5.31 -2.68 21.92
C MET A 70 4.66 -1.77 22.97
N PRO A 71 4.92 -0.44 22.93
CA PRO A 71 4.30 0.52 23.84
C PRO A 71 2.77 0.52 23.74
N GLU A 72 2.07 0.83 24.82
CA GLU A 72 0.60 0.89 24.81
C GLU A 72 0.07 2.01 23.91
N THR A 73 0.77 3.15 23.84
CA THR A 73 0.37 4.30 23.02
C THR A 73 1.28 4.49 21.80
N LEU A 74 0.74 5.06 20.73
CA LEU A 74 1.49 5.36 19.51
C LEU A 74 2.53 6.44 19.77
N SER A 75 2.21 7.47 20.56
CA SER A 75 3.17 8.52 20.96
C SER A 75 4.44 7.94 21.60
N ALA A 76 4.29 6.90 22.43
CA ALA A 76 5.41 6.25 23.10
C ALA A 76 6.30 5.41 22.16
N THR A 77 5.88 5.16 20.92
CA THR A 77 6.72 4.48 19.91
C THR A 77 7.86 5.37 19.40
N GLY A 78 7.71 6.70 19.50
CA GLY A 78 8.65 7.66 18.92
C GLY A 78 8.64 7.73 17.38
N CYS A 79 7.73 7.00 16.71
CA CYS A 79 7.63 7.00 15.24
C CYS A 79 6.83 8.20 14.71
N PHE A 80 5.97 8.78 15.53
CA PHE A 80 5.14 9.91 15.15
C PHE A 80 5.23 11.01 16.21
N GLY A 81 5.45 12.24 15.77
CA GLY A 81 5.49 13.43 16.59
C GLY A 81 4.43 14.45 16.21
N GLY A 82 4.50 15.62 16.86
CA GLY A 82 3.51 16.69 16.72
C GLY A 82 2.25 16.45 17.56
N ASP A 83 1.48 17.51 17.80
CA ASP A 83 0.29 17.51 18.68
C ASP A 83 -0.83 16.56 18.25
N ALA A 84 -0.80 16.14 16.99
CA ALA A 84 -1.75 15.24 16.35
C ALA A 84 -1.10 13.94 15.86
N LEU A 85 0.15 13.63 16.25
CA LEU A 85 0.91 12.43 15.84
C LEU A 85 0.99 12.22 14.31
N ASN A 86 1.11 13.31 13.55
CA ASN A 86 1.06 13.31 12.08
C ASN A 86 2.41 13.67 11.43
N VAL A 87 3.46 13.78 12.23
CA VAL A 87 4.83 14.02 11.74
C VAL A 87 5.62 12.72 11.88
N PRO A 88 5.90 11.98 10.79
CA PRO A 88 6.70 10.76 10.87
C PRO A 88 8.13 11.10 11.32
N ALA A 89 8.77 10.14 12.01
CA ALA A 89 10.15 10.27 12.45
C ALA A 89 11.11 10.38 11.26
N ALA A 90 12.24 11.06 11.45
CA ALA A 90 13.18 11.33 10.36
C ALA A 90 13.83 10.08 9.75
N ASP A 91 13.78 8.95 10.45
CA ASP A 91 14.27 7.65 10.00
C ASP A 91 13.21 6.81 9.25
N MET A 92 12.00 7.36 9.06
CA MET A 92 10.93 6.74 8.27
C MET A 92 10.98 7.22 6.82
N ILE A 93 11.32 6.31 5.90
CA ILE A 93 11.38 6.57 4.46
C ILE A 93 9.98 6.38 3.86
N PRO A 94 9.33 7.43 3.34
CA PRO A 94 8.00 7.31 2.74
C PRO A 94 8.05 6.56 1.41
N TYR A 95 6.99 5.82 1.12
CA TYR A 95 6.81 5.14 -0.16
C TYR A 95 5.32 4.91 -0.46
N ASP A 96 5.01 4.66 -1.73
CA ASP A 96 3.71 4.18 -2.18
C ASP A 96 3.82 2.93 -3.03
N VAL A 97 2.68 2.36 -3.41
CA VAL A 97 2.57 1.13 -4.19
C VAL A 97 1.67 1.37 -5.40
N ASN A 98 2.08 0.89 -6.57
CA ASN A 98 1.34 1.10 -7.81
C ASN A 98 -0.08 0.53 -7.78
N SER A 99 -0.29 -0.66 -7.20
CA SER A 99 -1.60 -1.30 -7.05
C SER A 99 -1.90 -1.52 -5.56
N PRO A 100 -2.63 -0.61 -4.89
CA PRO A 100 -2.85 -0.69 -3.46
C PRO A 100 -3.87 -1.75 -3.07
N LEU A 101 -3.69 -2.32 -1.88
CA LEU A 101 -4.72 -3.11 -1.19
C LEU A 101 -5.94 -2.21 -0.92
N TRP A 102 -7.11 -2.67 -1.35
CA TRP A 102 -8.40 -2.08 -1.02
C TRP A 102 -8.75 -2.33 0.45
N THR A 103 -9.23 -1.29 1.12
CA THR A 103 -9.65 -1.33 2.53
C THR A 103 -10.75 -0.31 2.75
N ASP A 104 -11.94 -0.57 2.18
CA ASP A 104 -13.14 0.28 2.30
C ASP A 104 -12.98 1.73 1.84
N GLY A 105 -11.99 1.99 1.01
CA GLY A 105 -11.60 3.32 0.56
C GLY A 105 -10.78 4.13 1.56
N ALA A 106 -10.20 3.49 2.58
CA ALA A 106 -9.18 4.11 3.42
C ALA A 106 -7.94 4.47 2.60
N ALA A 107 -7.53 5.72 2.69
CA ALA A 107 -6.25 6.23 2.22
C ALA A 107 -5.11 5.64 3.06
N LYS A 108 -3.93 5.49 2.47
CA LYS A 108 -2.80 4.84 3.13
C LYS A 108 -1.51 5.61 2.91
N ALA A 109 -0.85 5.99 4.00
CA ALA A 109 0.56 6.38 3.98
C ALA A 109 1.41 5.17 4.39
N ARG A 110 2.61 5.02 3.83
CA ARG A 110 3.50 3.91 4.13
C ARG A 110 4.92 4.39 4.32
N TYR A 111 5.62 3.70 5.21
CA TYR A 111 7.02 4.01 5.52
C TYR A 111 7.84 2.76 5.74
N LEU A 112 9.11 2.86 5.38
CA LEU A 112 10.15 1.89 5.68
C LEU A 112 11.07 2.48 6.75
N VAL A 113 11.34 1.71 7.80
CA VAL A 113 12.42 1.96 8.75
C VAL A 113 13.43 0.82 8.63
N LEU A 114 14.67 1.14 8.27
CA LEU A 114 15.77 0.19 8.25
C LEU A 114 16.66 0.37 9.47
N PRO A 115 17.25 -0.72 10.02
CA PRO A 115 18.30 -0.57 11.01
C PRO A 115 19.47 0.26 10.44
N PRO A 116 20.09 1.15 11.23
CA PRO A 116 21.18 1.98 10.75
C PRO A 116 22.30 1.18 10.07
N GLY A 117 22.72 1.62 8.88
CA GLY A 117 23.76 0.98 8.09
C GLY A 117 23.39 -0.35 7.42
N GLN A 118 22.19 -0.89 7.66
CA GLN A 118 21.72 -2.10 6.98
C GLN A 118 21.10 -1.77 5.62
N VAL A 119 20.96 -2.77 4.76
CA VAL A 119 20.41 -2.63 3.40
C VAL A 119 19.47 -3.80 3.10
N ILE A 120 18.50 -3.59 2.22
CA ILE A 120 17.64 -4.64 1.67
C ILE A 120 18.40 -5.29 0.52
N THR A 121 18.40 -6.62 0.51
CA THR A 121 19.01 -7.40 -0.58
C THR A 121 17.96 -7.71 -1.64
N TYR A 122 18.25 -7.36 -2.90
CA TYR A 122 17.47 -7.86 -4.03
C TYR A 122 17.96 -9.25 -4.42
N LEU A 123 17.07 -10.25 -4.38
CA LEU A 123 17.41 -11.65 -4.57
C LEU A 123 17.24 -12.09 -6.04
N PRO A 124 17.94 -13.15 -6.49
CA PRO A 124 17.89 -13.60 -7.89
C PRO A 124 16.50 -14.01 -8.38
N ASP A 125 15.60 -14.39 -7.47
CA ASP A 125 14.20 -14.75 -7.77
C ASP A 125 13.25 -13.54 -7.81
N GLY A 126 13.78 -12.32 -7.69
CA GLY A 126 13.03 -11.07 -7.71
C GLY A 126 12.47 -10.64 -6.34
N THR A 127 12.72 -11.42 -5.28
CA THR A 127 12.22 -11.13 -3.93
C THR A 127 13.16 -10.20 -3.15
N LEU A 128 12.70 -9.71 -2.00
CA LEU A 128 13.46 -8.81 -1.14
C LEU A 128 13.85 -9.48 0.19
N GLY A 129 15.15 -9.54 0.44
CA GLY A 129 15.73 -9.95 1.70
C GLY A 129 15.81 -8.78 2.69
N PHE A 130 14.89 -8.74 3.65
CA PHE A 130 14.86 -7.71 4.69
C PHE A 130 15.81 -8.03 5.85
N PRO A 131 16.68 -7.09 6.27
CA PRO A 131 17.52 -7.27 7.45
C PRO A 131 16.68 -7.32 8.74
N VAL A 132 17.16 -8.05 9.74
CA VAL A 132 16.55 -8.10 11.08
C VAL A 132 16.46 -6.69 11.66
N GLY A 133 15.29 -6.34 12.20
CA GLY A 133 14.96 -5.03 12.72
C GLY A 133 14.32 -4.08 11.70
N THR A 134 14.12 -4.51 10.44
CA THR A 134 13.31 -3.75 9.48
C THR A 134 11.88 -3.59 9.96
N VAL A 135 11.29 -2.41 9.78
CA VAL A 135 9.88 -2.15 10.10
C VAL A 135 9.20 -1.49 8.91
N LEU A 136 8.09 -2.07 8.48
CA LEU A 136 7.15 -1.42 7.57
C LEU A 136 6.02 -0.84 8.40
N VAL A 137 5.69 0.43 8.16
CA VAL A 137 4.62 1.16 8.84
C VAL A 137 3.55 1.50 7.83
N LYS A 138 2.28 1.32 8.19
CA LYS A 138 1.13 1.75 7.39
C LYS A 138 0.21 2.59 8.24
N GLU A 139 -0.17 3.76 7.76
CA GLU A 139 -1.25 4.56 8.33
C GLU A 139 -2.51 4.35 7.48
N PHE A 140 -3.68 4.38 8.11
CA PHE A 140 -4.97 4.26 7.44
C PHE A 140 -5.86 5.42 7.87
N ASP A 141 -6.27 6.22 6.89
CA ASP A 141 -7.13 7.37 7.11
C ASP A 141 -8.39 7.26 6.25
N MET A 142 -9.52 7.74 6.77
CA MET A 142 -10.81 7.70 6.10
C MET A 142 -11.37 9.09 5.90
N LEU A 143 -11.73 9.39 4.66
CA LEU A 143 -12.51 10.58 4.34
C LEU A 143 -13.97 10.37 4.74
N MET A 144 -14.41 11.02 5.82
CA MET A 144 -15.78 10.84 6.31
C MET A 144 -16.82 11.52 5.42
N ASP A 145 -16.43 12.54 4.66
CA ASP A 145 -17.24 13.20 3.65
C ASP A 145 -16.38 13.67 2.48
N GLU A 146 -16.56 13.06 1.31
CA GLU A 146 -15.74 13.31 0.11
C GLU A 146 -15.67 14.78 -0.30
N ARG A 147 -16.70 15.58 0.04
CA ARG A 147 -16.80 16.99 -0.31
C ARG A 147 -16.07 17.89 0.68
N ARG A 148 -15.57 17.34 1.77
CA ARG A 148 -14.93 18.08 2.87
C ARG A 148 -13.60 17.42 3.24
N PRO A 149 -12.48 17.87 2.66
CA PRO A 149 -11.14 17.38 3.01
C PRO A 149 -10.83 17.40 4.51
N SER A 150 -11.34 18.41 5.23
CA SER A 150 -11.19 18.53 6.68
C SER A 150 -11.93 17.45 7.49
N SER A 151 -12.70 16.57 6.84
CA SER A 151 -13.38 15.45 7.49
C SER A 151 -12.55 14.16 7.47
N LEU A 152 -11.28 14.24 7.06
CA LEU A 152 -10.35 13.14 7.21
C LEU A 152 -10.23 12.72 8.68
N ARG A 153 -10.42 11.44 8.94
CA ARG A 153 -10.26 10.81 10.24
C ARG A 153 -9.17 9.75 10.15
N ARG A 154 -8.21 9.81 11.08
CA ARG A 154 -7.19 8.78 11.25
C ARG A 154 -7.82 7.57 11.93
N LEU A 155 -7.61 6.39 11.39
CA LEU A 155 -8.21 5.16 11.92
C LEU A 155 -7.18 4.31 12.64
N GLU A 156 -6.08 3.97 11.98
CA GLU A 156 -5.09 3.04 12.55
C GLU A 156 -3.68 3.23 12.00
N VAL A 157 -2.71 2.76 12.78
CA VAL A 157 -1.32 2.55 12.36
C VAL A 157 -0.97 1.08 12.53
N ARG A 158 -0.35 0.47 11.53
CA ARG A 158 0.14 -0.91 11.60
C ARG A 158 1.65 -0.95 11.48
N PHE A 159 2.29 -1.67 12.40
CA PHE A 159 3.72 -2.00 12.36
C PHE A 159 3.89 -3.46 11.95
N ILE A 160 4.74 -3.69 10.96
CA ILE A 160 5.11 -5.00 10.45
C ILE A 160 6.63 -5.11 10.58
N MET A 161 7.11 -5.86 11.56
CA MET A 161 8.50 -5.82 12.01
C MET A 161 9.21 -7.14 11.75
N ARG A 162 10.33 -7.12 11.03
CA ARG A 162 11.19 -8.27 10.81
C ARG A 162 11.99 -8.55 12.09
N GLY A 163 11.55 -9.50 12.92
CA GLY A 163 12.36 -10.02 14.03
C GLY A 163 13.48 -10.95 13.55
N ALA A 164 14.25 -11.52 14.47
CA ALA A 164 15.32 -12.49 14.16
C ALA A 164 14.74 -13.82 13.69
N LEU A 165 13.75 -14.33 14.42
CA LEU A 165 13.08 -15.60 14.11
C LEU A 165 11.94 -15.42 13.11
N ASP A 166 11.06 -14.45 13.36
CA ASP A 166 9.88 -14.23 12.53
C ASP A 166 9.41 -12.75 12.54
N TRP A 167 8.42 -12.43 11.73
CA TRP A 167 7.79 -11.11 11.68
C TRP A 167 6.73 -10.92 12.78
N GLY A 168 6.67 -9.71 13.34
CA GLY A 168 5.62 -9.27 14.26
C GLY A 168 4.67 -8.26 13.62
N PHE A 169 3.39 -8.32 14.00
CA PHE A 169 2.31 -7.49 13.45
C PHE A 169 1.55 -6.81 14.59
N PHE A 170 1.45 -5.49 14.54
CA PHE A 170 0.87 -4.70 15.62
C PHE A 170 -0.02 -3.61 15.03
N THR A 171 -1.24 -3.51 15.54
CA THR A 171 -2.23 -2.52 15.10
C THR A 171 -2.48 -1.56 16.26
N TYR A 172 -2.37 -0.25 16.00
CA TYR A 172 -2.79 0.81 16.89
C TYR A 172 -4.05 1.45 16.33
N ARG A 173 -5.09 1.61 17.15
CA ARG A 173 -6.34 2.29 16.77
C ARG A 173 -6.37 3.68 17.37
N PHE A 174 -6.66 4.69 16.55
CA PHE A 174 -6.84 6.07 17.02
C PHE A 174 -8.09 6.20 17.88
N ASP A 175 -8.01 7.08 18.88
CA ASP A 175 -9.19 7.53 19.60
C ASP A 175 -10.10 8.40 18.73
N ASP A 176 -11.32 8.68 19.22
CA ASP A 176 -12.32 9.41 18.44
C ASP A 176 -11.92 10.86 18.14
N ASN A 177 -11.00 11.43 18.92
CA ASN A 177 -10.49 12.79 18.70
C ASN A 177 -9.25 12.81 17.75
N GLY A 178 -8.70 11.65 17.40
CA GLY A 178 -7.62 11.47 16.45
C GLY A 178 -6.25 11.92 16.94
N ARG A 179 -6.04 12.08 18.26
CA ARG A 179 -4.78 12.63 18.82
C ARG A 179 -3.87 11.58 19.42
N GLU A 180 -4.39 10.43 19.82
CA GLU A 180 -3.61 9.31 20.32
C GLU A 180 -4.14 8.01 19.72
N ALA A 181 -3.28 7.00 19.59
CA ALA A 181 -3.69 5.66 19.22
C ALA A 181 -3.18 4.62 20.21
N HIS A 182 -3.97 3.59 20.44
CA HIS A 182 -3.70 2.55 21.43
C HIS A 182 -3.47 1.20 20.77
N LEU A 183 -2.48 0.46 21.26
CA LEU A 183 -2.16 -0.88 20.80
C LEU A 183 -3.33 -1.82 21.04
N LEU A 184 -3.77 -2.50 19.99
CA LEU A 184 -4.83 -3.50 20.09
C LEU A 184 -4.30 -4.84 20.62
N ALA A 185 -5.04 -5.40 21.58
CA ALA A 185 -4.80 -6.76 22.09
C ALA A 185 -5.46 -7.84 21.20
N ALA A 186 -6.57 -7.50 20.56
CA ALA A 186 -7.35 -8.37 19.67
C ALA A 186 -7.92 -7.53 18.52
N GLY A 187 -8.57 -8.19 17.55
CA GLY A 187 -9.26 -7.49 16.47
C GLY A 187 -10.50 -6.77 17.00
N GLU A 188 -10.81 -5.61 16.41
CA GLU A 188 -11.94 -4.77 16.81
C GLU A 188 -12.78 -4.35 15.61
N ASN A 189 -14.04 -4.01 15.85
CA ASN A 189 -14.98 -3.53 14.83
C ASN A 189 -15.52 -2.18 15.24
N GLU A 190 -15.65 -1.29 14.26
CA GLU A 190 -16.28 0.01 14.44
C GLU A 190 -17.26 0.27 13.29
N GLU A 191 -18.47 0.71 13.61
CA GLU A 191 -19.39 1.18 12.58
C GLU A 191 -18.97 2.58 12.11
N LEU A 192 -18.63 2.71 10.83
CA LEU A 192 -18.34 3.99 10.19
C LEU A 192 -19.51 4.42 9.33
N ARG A 193 -19.73 5.74 9.31
CA ARG A 193 -20.70 6.40 8.45
C ARG A 193 -20.00 7.44 7.58
N ILE A 194 -19.87 7.18 6.29
CA ILE A 194 -19.21 8.06 5.33
C ILE A 194 -20.20 8.65 4.32
N ARG A 195 -19.89 9.82 3.76
CA ARG A 195 -20.59 10.40 2.62
C ARG A 195 -19.72 10.26 1.37
N ARG A 196 -20.21 9.49 0.38
CA ARG A 196 -19.54 9.25 -0.90
C ARG A 196 -20.56 9.20 -2.03
N ASP A 197 -20.23 9.78 -3.19
CA ASP A 197 -21.08 9.93 -4.37
C ASP A 197 -22.45 10.54 -4.05
N GLY A 198 -22.47 11.50 -3.11
CA GLY A 198 -23.71 12.11 -2.62
C GLY A 198 -24.61 11.20 -1.76
N THR A 199 -24.23 9.96 -1.51
CA THR A 199 -24.95 9.01 -0.66
C THR A 199 -24.25 8.83 0.69
N THR A 200 -25.01 8.48 1.73
CA THR A 200 -24.42 8.09 3.02
C THR A 200 -24.33 6.57 3.06
N GLN A 201 -23.13 6.05 3.29
CA GLN A 201 -22.87 4.63 3.46
C GLN A 201 -22.52 4.35 4.92
N THR A 202 -23.13 3.33 5.50
CA THR A 202 -22.80 2.81 6.83
C THR A 202 -22.25 1.40 6.66
N PHE A 203 -21.11 1.11 7.28
CA PHE A 203 -20.45 -0.20 7.21
C PHE A 203 -19.58 -0.43 8.44
N THR A 204 -19.24 -1.69 8.69
CA THR A 204 -18.29 -2.05 9.75
C THR A 204 -16.87 -1.98 9.23
N TYR A 205 -16.06 -1.08 9.78
CA TYR A 205 -14.61 -1.10 9.61
C TYR A 205 -13.99 -2.07 10.62
N HIS A 206 -13.14 -2.97 10.12
CA HIS A 206 -12.50 -3.98 10.94
C HIS A 206 -11.01 -3.68 11.12
N PHE A 207 -10.59 -3.54 12.37
CA PHE A 207 -9.19 -3.47 12.78
C PHE A 207 -8.68 -4.89 13.04
N PRO A 208 -7.68 -5.38 12.27
CA PRO A 208 -7.29 -6.77 12.36
C PRO A 208 -6.48 -7.05 13.62
N SER A 209 -6.72 -8.23 14.18
CA SER A 209 -5.85 -8.85 15.18
C SER A 209 -4.49 -9.23 14.59
N ARG A 210 -3.55 -9.56 15.48
CA ARG A 210 -2.24 -10.10 15.08
C ARG A 210 -2.36 -11.38 14.26
N THR A 211 -3.32 -12.25 14.61
CA THR A 211 -3.55 -13.52 13.92
C THR A 211 -4.16 -13.31 12.53
N GLU A 212 -5.07 -12.36 12.37
CA GLU A 212 -5.65 -12.04 11.06
C GLU A 212 -4.62 -11.42 10.11
N CYS A 213 -3.69 -10.61 10.62
CA CYS A 213 -2.54 -10.15 9.83
C CYS A 213 -1.76 -11.33 9.22
N MET A 214 -1.56 -12.41 9.99
CA MET A 214 -0.86 -13.62 9.55
C MET A 214 -1.60 -14.44 8.48
N THR A 215 -2.91 -14.24 8.32
CA THR A 215 -3.67 -14.87 7.24
C THR A 215 -3.11 -14.44 5.89
N CYS A 216 -2.93 -13.14 5.68
CA CYS A 216 -2.37 -12.61 4.43
C CYS A 216 -0.84 -12.59 4.46
N HIS A 217 -0.23 -12.22 5.59
CA HIS A 217 1.22 -12.19 5.77
C HIS A 217 1.72 -13.59 6.18
N SER A 218 1.52 -14.58 5.33
CA SER A 218 1.97 -15.96 5.56
C SER A 218 3.38 -16.18 5.01
N THR A 219 3.99 -17.33 5.32
CA THR A 219 5.29 -17.72 4.75
C THR A 219 5.26 -17.81 3.22
N ALA A 220 4.13 -18.21 2.64
CA ALA A 220 3.96 -18.27 1.18
C ALA A 220 4.09 -16.89 0.50
N THR A 221 3.98 -15.81 1.27
CA THR A 221 4.03 -14.43 0.80
C THR A 221 5.24 -13.65 1.31
N GLU A 222 6.23 -14.35 1.87
CA GLU A 222 7.45 -13.76 2.47
C GLU A 222 7.17 -12.76 3.61
N ARG A 223 5.93 -12.71 4.11
CA ARG A 223 5.42 -11.79 5.14
C ARG A 223 5.40 -10.29 4.76
N ALA A 224 5.89 -9.87 3.59
CA ALA A 224 5.93 -8.46 3.17
C ALA A 224 5.18 -8.23 1.85
N LEU A 225 3.91 -7.81 1.94
CA LEU A 225 2.97 -7.80 0.80
C LEU A 225 3.00 -6.55 -0.08
N GLY A 226 3.56 -5.43 0.39
CA GLY A 226 3.48 -4.14 -0.32
C GLY A 226 4.83 -3.52 -0.68
N PHE A 227 5.88 -3.80 0.09
CA PHE A 227 7.23 -3.32 -0.23
C PHE A 227 7.89 -4.36 -1.14
N ARG A 228 7.65 -4.24 -2.44
CA ARG A 228 8.13 -5.16 -3.49
C ARG A 228 8.58 -4.34 -4.69
N ILE A 229 9.53 -4.86 -5.47
CA ILE A 229 10.08 -4.16 -6.63
C ILE A 229 8.99 -3.76 -7.64
N ASP A 230 8.07 -4.69 -7.96
CA ASP A 230 6.96 -4.45 -8.87
C ASP A 230 5.96 -3.38 -8.39
N GLN A 231 5.79 -3.23 -7.08
CA GLN A 231 4.96 -2.20 -6.46
C GLN A 231 5.67 -0.84 -6.34
N LEU A 232 6.99 -0.85 -6.15
CA LEU A 232 7.82 0.35 -5.96
C LEU A 232 8.28 0.97 -7.29
N ASN A 233 8.23 0.22 -8.39
CA ASN A 233 8.62 0.72 -9.70
C ASN A 233 7.56 1.68 -10.28
N GLY A 234 7.50 2.88 -9.73
CA GLY A 234 6.57 3.94 -10.08
C GLY A 234 7.08 5.28 -9.57
N LEU A 235 6.45 6.36 -10.02
CA LEU A 235 6.78 7.72 -9.59
C LEU A 235 6.18 8.02 -8.22
N PHE A 236 6.90 8.77 -7.40
CA PHE A 236 6.42 9.27 -6.11
C PHE A 236 6.91 10.71 -5.89
N ASP A 237 6.05 11.56 -5.31
CA ASP A 237 6.38 12.95 -5.01
C ASP A 237 6.98 13.07 -3.60
N TYR A 238 8.30 13.26 -3.55
CA TYR A 238 9.07 13.52 -2.33
C TYR A 238 9.07 15.01 -1.95
N THR A 239 7.88 15.60 -1.80
CA THR A 239 7.67 17.00 -1.37
C THR A 239 8.10 18.04 -2.41
N GLY A 240 7.58 17.92 -3.63
CA GLY A 240 7.89 18.73 -4.79
C GLY A 240 9.07 18.20 -5.62
N TYR A 241 9.43 16.93 -5.43
CA TYR A 241 10.45 16.24 -6.23
C TYR A 241 9.90 14.87 -6.63
N VAL A 242 9.48 14.74 -7.89
CA VAL A 242 8.93 13.49 -8.42
C VAL A 242 10.07 12.62 -8.93
N GLU A 243 10.19 11.40 -8.41
CA GLU A 243 11.23 10.44 -8.79
C GLU A 243 10.67 9.02 -8.79
N ASN A 244 11.28 8.13 -9.58
CA ASN A 244 11.01 6.71 -9.45
C ASN A 244 11.52 6.21 -8.07
N GLN A 245 10.67 5.52 -7.32
CA GLN A 245 11.00 5.14 -5.94
C GLN A 245 12.22 4.20 -5.86
N LEU A 246 12.43 3.33 -6.86
CA LEU A 246 13.63 2.47 -6.90
C LEU A 246 14.91 3.29 -7.05
N VAL A 247 14.88 4.35 -7.87
CA VAL A 247 16.00 5.27 -8.05
C VAL A 247 16.26 6.05 -6.77
N ALA A 248 15.23 6.70 -6.22
CA ALA A 248 15.33 7.51 -5.00
C ALA A 248 15.85 6.68 -3.81
N MET A 249 15.32 5.47 -3.62
CA MET A 249 15.72 4.59 -2.53
C MET A 249 17.12 4.00 -2.73
N HIS A 250 17.52 3.69 -3.97
CA HIS A 250 18.87 3.24 -4.27
C HIS A 250 19.91 4.31 -3.96
N GLU A 251 19.64 5.57 -4.33
CA GLU A 251 20.55 6.71 -4.13
C GLU A 251 20.89 6.92 -2.64
N VAL A 252 19.91 6.74 -1.75
CA VAL A 252 20.14 6.85 -0.29
C VAL A 252 20.57 5.53 0.36
N GLY A 253 20.82 4.48 -0.43
CA GLY A 253 21.37 3.22 0.02
C GLY A 253 20.38 2.30 0.73
N VAL A 254 19.09 2.32 0.36
CA VAL A 254 18.11 1.33 0.84
C VAL A 254 18.44 -0.08 0.35
N PHE A 255 18.88 -0.20 -0.90
CA PHE A 255 19.20 -1.48 -1.54
C PHE A 255 20.71 -1.67 -1.70
N ASN A 256 21.19 -2.90 -1.57
CA ASN A 256 22.62 -3.22 -1.80
C ASN A 256 22.99 -3.13 -3.29
N THR A 257 22.20 -3.75 -4.16
CA THR A 257 22.36 -3.80 -5.61
C THR A 257 20.98 -4.02 -6.23
N LEU A 258 20.46 -3.01 -6.93
CA LEU A 258 19.38 -3.22 -7.90
C LEU A 258 20.03 -3.39 -9.27
N ASN A 259 20.74 -4.51 -9.50
CA ASN A 259 21.43 -4.87 -10.77
C ASN A 259 22.02 -3.69 -11.58
N ALA A 260 22.51 -2.65 -10.89
CA ALA A 260 22.99 -1.44 -11.51
C ALA A 260 24.52 -1.49 -11.51
N GLU A 261 25.14 -1.00 -12.59
CA GLU A 261 26.59 -0.83 -12.64
C GLU A 261 27.05 0.06 -11.48
N PRO A 262 28.20 -0.22 -10.85
CA PRO A 262 28.69 0.57 -9.74
C PRO A 262 28.72 2.08 -10.07
N GLY A 263 27.98 2.87 -9.28
CA GLY A 263 27.90 4.32 -9.45
C GLY A 263 26.85 4.80 -10.46
N GLN A 264 26.02 3.91 -11.01
CA GLN A 264 24.86 4.29 -11.83
C GLN A 264 23.55 4.02 -11.09
N PRO A 265 22.53 4.87 -11.26
CA PRO A 265 21.20 4.57 -10.74
C PRO A 265 20.59 3.36 -11.48
N PRO A 266 19.70 2.58 -10.84
CA PRO A 266 18.96 1.53 -11.52
C PRO A 266 18.11 2.15 -12.63
N ARG A 267 17.95 1.44 -13.75
CA ARG A 267 17.03 1.86 -14.81
C ARG A 267 15.67 1.25 -14.54
N PRO A 268 14.60 2.04 -14.31
CA PRO A 268 13.26 1.52 -14.04
C PRO A 268 12.75 0.51 -15.06
N ALA A 269 13.13 0.65 -16.33
CA ALA A 269 12.74 -0.26 -17.42
C ALA A 269 13.29 -1.69 -17.27
N ASP A 270 14.31 -1.92 -16.43
CA ASP A 270 14.87 -3.25 -16.18
C ASP A 270 14.10 -4.02 -15.09
N TYR A 271 13.06 -3.41 -14.50
CA TYR A 271 12.26 -3.96 -13.41
C TYR A 271 10.79 -4.11 -13.78
N PRO A 272 10.08 -5.12 -13.22
CA PRO A 272 8.63 -5.18 -13.37
C PRO A 272 7.97 -3.97 -12.71
N ALA A 273 6.79 -3.60 -13.20
CA ALA A 273 5.92 -2.59 -12.61
C ALA A 273 4.47 -3.06 -12.69
N LEU A 274 3.78 -3.07 -11.55
CA LEU A 274 2.33 -3.23 -11.54
C LEU A 274 1.67 -1.99 -12.12
N ALA A 275 0.58 -2.19 -12.87
CA ALA A 275 -0.26 -1.09 -13.33
C ALA A 275 -1.16 -0.59 -12.18
N ASP A 276 -1.46 0.71 -12.17
CA ASP A 276 -2.54 1.24 -11.34
C ASP A 276 -3.88 0.70 -11.88
N PRO A 277 -4.68 0.00 -11.08
CA PRO A 277 -5.98 -0.50 -11.51
C PRO A 277 -6.95 0.59 -11.98
N LYS A 278 -6.71 1.86 -11.63
CA LYS A 278 -7.54 3.01 -12.01
C LYS A 278 -7.06 3.75 -13.26
N ASP A 279 -5.84 3.52 -13.74
CA ASP A 279 -5.33 4.19 -14.94
C ASP A 279 -6.00 3.63 -16.20
N GLU A 280 -7.06 4.26 -16.70
CA GLU A 280 -7.77 3.78 -17.90
C GLU A 280 -6.96 3.91 -19.21
N GLY A 281 -5.76 4.51 -19.17
CA GLY A 281 -4.82 4.52 -20.29
C GLY A 281 -3.97 3.25 -20.44
N GLU A 282 -3.91 2.42 -19.40
CA GLU A 282 -3.17 1.16 -19.38
C GLU A 282 -3.98 -0.03 -19.91
N ASP A 283 -3.27 -1.08 -20.34
CA ASP A 283 -3.88 -2.30 -20.84
C ASP A 283 -4.89 -2.91 -19.82
N PRO A 284 -6.14 -3.24 -20.22
CA PRO A 284 -7.15 -3.75 -19.30
C PRO A 284 -6.72 -4.98 -18.51
N GLU A 285 -6.02 -5.92 -19.15
CA GLU A 285 -5.53 -7.13 -18.47
C GLU A 285 -4.48 -6.78 -17.43
N ARG A 286 -3.49 -5.94 -17.78
CA ARG A 286 -2.44 -5.51 -16.85
C ARG A 286 -3.03 -4.91 -15.58
N ARG A 287 -4.04 -4.04 -15.70
CA ARG A 287 -4.73 -3.41 -14.56
C ARG A 287 -5.50 -4.41 -13.70
N ALA A 288 -6.30 -5.27 -14.35
CA ALA A 288 -7.09 -6.28 -13.66
C ALA A 288 -6.19 -7.27 -12.90
N ARG A 289 -5.14 -7.77 -13.56
CA ARG A 289 -4.20 -8.72 -12.96
C ARG A 289 -3.35 -8.08 -11.86
N ALA A 290 -2.95 -6.81 -11.98
CA ALA A 290 -2.29 -6.07 -10.91
C ALA A 290 -3.18 -5.92 -9.67
N TYR A 291 -4.48 -5.65 -9.84
CA TYR A 291 -5.44 -5.62 -8.73
C TYR A 291 -5.58 -6.99 -8.06
N LEU A 292 -5.82 -8.06 -8.86
CA LEU A 292 -5.96 -9.42 -8.37
C LEU A 292 -4.69 -9.90 -7.67
N HIS A 293 -3.52 -9.53 -8.17
CA HIS A 293 -2.25 -9.82 -7.51
C HIS A 293 -2.18 -9.16 -6.12
N ALA A 294 -2.40 -7.85 -6.05
CA ALA A 294 -2.27 -7.07 -4.82
C ALA A 294 -3.37 -7.34 -3.77
N ASN A 295 -4.53 -7.86 -4.18
CA ASN A 295 -5.70 -8.03 -3.30
C ASN A 295 -6.10 -9.49 -3.07
N CYS A 296 -5.69 -10.42 -3.93
CA CYS A 296 -6.20 -11.81 -3.91
C CYS A 296 -5.10 -12.88 -3.92
N SER A 297 -3.95 -12.62 -4.55
CA SER A 297 -2.91 -13.65 -4.73
C SER A 297 -2.28 -14.15 -3.42
N HIS A 298 -2.38 -13.40 -2.33
CA HIS A 298 -1.91 -13.85 -1.01
C HIS A 298 -2.61 -15.14 -0.56
N CYS A 299 -3.89 -15.27 -0.91
CA CYS A 299 -4.71 -16.45 -0.60
C CYS A 299 -4.75 -17.43 -1.78
N HIS A 300 -4.86 -16.91 -2.99
CA HIS A 300 -4.95 -17.68 -4.23
C HIS A 300 -3.58 -17.85 -4.87
N ARG A 301 -2.80 -18.76 -4.29
CA ARG A 301 -1.48 -19.21 -4.75
C ARG A 301 -1.13 -20.56 -4.10
N PRO A 302 -0.12 -21.29 -4.59
CA PRO A 302 0.44 -22.43 -3.88
C PRO A 302 0.86 -22.05 -2.45
N LEU A 303 0.48 -22.87 -1.47
CA LEU A 303 0.70 -22.66 -0.04
C LEU A 303 0.00 -21.41 0.54
N GLY A 304 -0.91 -20.78 -0.22
CA GLY A 304 -1.81 -19.73 0.26
C GLY A 304 -2.93 -20.29 1.13
N GLN A 305 -3.77 -19.39 1.67
CA GLN A 305 -4.85 -19.76 2.59
C GLN A 305 -6.13 -20.26 1.90
N SER A 306 -6.25 -20.11 0.57
CA SER A 306 -7.42 -20.64 -0.14
C SER A 306 -7.35 -22.16 -0.25
N SER A 307 -8.51 -22.80 -0.47
CA SER A 307 -8.56 -24.25 -0.65
C SER A 307 -7.63 -24.69 -1.79
N PRO A 308 -6.73 -25.68 -1.58
CA PRO A 308 -5.83 -26.14 -2.63
C PRO A 308 -6.58 -26.74 -3.82
N ALA A 309 -7.81 -27.23 -3.60
CA ALA A 309 -8.68 -27.74 -4.67
C ALA A 309 -9.18 -26.65 -5.63
N LEU A 310 -9.01 -25.36 -5.30
CA LEU A 310 -9.26 -24.28 -6.25
C LEU A 310 -8.18 -24.21 -7.33
N THR A 311 -6.95 -24.69 -7.14
CA THR A 311 -5.87 -24.56 -8.16
C THR A 311 -5.61 -23.13 -8.70
N LEU A 312 -6.21 -22.10 -8.10
CA LEU A 312 -6.20 -20.72 -8.59
C LEU A 312 -4.92 -20.01 -8.13
N ASP A 313 -4.20 -19.41 -9.07
CA ASP A 313 -2.95 -18.69 -8.80
C ASP A 313 -3.00 -17.28 -9.39
N MET A 314 -3.34 -16.29 -8.57
CA MET A 314 -3.53 -14.91 -9.00
C MET A 314 -2.25 -14.07 -8.98
N ARG A 315 -1.07 -14.71 -8.90
CA ARG A 315 0.21 -14.01 -8.93
C ARG A 315 0.45 -13.38 -10.30
N ILE A 316 1.00 -12.16 -10.32
CA ILE A 316 1.20 -11.38 -11.55
C ILE A 316 2.19 -12.07 -12.51
N GLU A 317 3.15 -12.82 -11.98
CA GLU A 317 4.21 -13.45 -12.74
C GLU A 317 3.74 -14.73 -13.47
N ARG A 318 2.50 -15.15 -13.29
CA ARG A 318 1.90 -16.29 -14.01
C ARG A 318 1.39 -15.86 -15.39
N THR A 319 1.31 -16.79 -16.33
CA THR A 319 0.51 -16.57 -17.56
C THR A 319 -0.99 -16.61 -17.21
N LEU A 320 -1.86 -16.15 -18.11
CA LEU A 320 -3.31 -16.26 -17.89
C LEU A 320 -3.74 -17.73 -17.76
N GLU A 321 -3.21 -18.62 -18.59
CA GLU A 321 -3.46 -20.07 -18.50
C GLU A 321 -3.06 -20.63 -17.13
N ASP A 322 -1.83 -20.36 -16.66
CA ASP A 322 -1.33 -20.84 -15.37
C ASP A 322 -2.08 -20.28 -14.16
N THR A 323 -2.81 -19.17 -14.33
CA THR A 323 -3.63 -18.64 -13.24
C THR A 323 -4.88 -19.46 -13.00
N HIS A 324 -5.34 -20.22 -13.99
CA HIS A 324 -6.64 -20.90 -14.02
C HIS A 324 -7.83 -19.93 -13.86
N LEU A 325 -7.67 -18.63 -14.16
CA LEU A 325 -8.74 -17.62 -14.06
C LEU A 325 -9.85 -17.84 -15.10
N CYS A 326 -9.59 -18.62 -16.13
CA CYS A 326 -10.54 -18.96 -17.18
C CYS A 326 -11.29 -20.27 -16.96
N ASP A 327 -10.91 -21.03 -15.93
CA ASP A 327 -11.49 -22.34 -15.66
C ASP A 327 -12.89 -22.23 -15.06
N GLU A 328 -13.61 -23.34 -15.08
CA GLU A 328 -14.85 -23.49 -14.34
C GLU A 328 -14.63 -23.34 -12.83
N VAL A 329 -15.64 -22.78 -12.17
CA VAL A 329 -15.70 -22.65 -10.72
C VAL A 329 -15.97 -24.02 -10.09
N GLN A 330 -15.17 -24.38 -9.10
CA GLN A 330 -15.23 -25.68 -8.44
C GLN A 330 -16.27 -25.71 -7.31
N PHE A 331 -16.57 -24.55 -6.70
CA PHE A 331 -17.39 -24.47 -5.50
C PHE A 331 -18.33 -23.26 -5.52
N PHE A 332 -19.51 -23.41 -4.91
CA PHE A 332 -20.44 -22.31 -4.65
C PHE A 332 -20.97 -21.58 -5.90
N ALA A 333 -21.00 -22.27 -7.04
CA ALA A 333 -21.59 -21.80 -8.29
C ALA A 333 -22.29 -22.96 -9.02
N PRO A 334 -23.25 -22.67 -9.92
CA PRO A 334 -23.78 -23.67 -10.85
C PRO A 334 -22.69 -24.31 -11.72
N GLU A 335 -22.92 -25.55 -12.15
CA GLU A 335 -22.05 -26.24 -13.12
C GLU A 335 -21.88 -25.42 -14.41
N GLY A 336 -20.66 -25.42 -14.97
CA GLY A 336 -20.32 -24.63 -16.17
C GLY A 336 -20.09 -23.13 -15.92
N THR A 337 -20.19 -22.64 -14.68
CA THR A 337 -19.88 -21.22 -14.37
C THR A 337 -18.38 -20.98 -14.49
N LEU A 338 -17.96 -20.02 -15.32
CA LEU A 338 -16.55 -19.63 -15.44
C LEU A 338 -16.14 -18.62 -14.36
N ARG A 339 -14.88 -18.68 -13.95
CA ARG A 339 -14.27 -17.72 -13.01
C ARG A 339 -14.22 -16.32 -13.61
N ILE A 340 -13.64 -16.21 -14.80
CA ILE A 340 -13.72 -15.06 -15.70
C ILE A 340 -14.35 -15.58 -16.99
N HIS A 341 -15.50 -15.02 -17.35
CA HIS A 341 -16.18 -15.34 -18.58
C HIS A 341 -15.79 -14.31 -19.66
N PRO A 342 -15.14 -14.72 -20.76
CA PRO A 342 -14.80 -13.82 -21.86
C PRO A 342 -16.04 -13.12 -22.42
N GLY A 343 -15.98 -11.80 -22.54
CA GLY A 343 -17.04 -10.96 -23.12
C GLY A 343 -18.24 -10.71 -22.20
N ASP A 344 -18.34 -11.38 -21.04
CA ASP A 344 -19.48 -11.24 -20.13
C ASP A 344 -19.00 -11.08 -18.66
N PRO A 345 -18.81 -9.83 -18.21
CA PRO A 345 -18.45 -9.55 -16.82
C PRO A 345 -19.50 -9.97 -15.79
N ASP A 346 -20.79 -9.97 -16.16
CA ASP A 346 -21.87 -10.34 -15.23
C ASP A 346 -21.92 -11.86 -15.02
N ALA A 347 -21.53 -12.64 -16.03
CA ALA A 347 -21.34 -14.10 -15.91
C ALA A 347 -20.02 -14.49 -15.22
N SER A 348 -19.10 -13.55 -15.00
CA SER A 348 -17.80 -13.81 -14.37
C SER A 348 -17.92 -13.96 -12.85
N PHE A 349 -17.73 -15.17 -12.32
CA PHE A 349 -17.90 -15.44 -10.90
C PHE A 349 -16.96 -14.62 -9.99
N VAL A 350 -15.73 -14.34 -10.43
CA VAL A 350 -14.80 -13.49 -9.68
C VAL A 350 -15.38 -12.08 -9.50
N VAL A 351 -15.98 -11.49 -10.54
CA VAL A 351 -16.64 -10.18 -10.47
C VAL A 351 -17.80 -10.22 -9.47
N GLN A 352 -18.68 -11.21 -9.58
CA GLN A 352 -19.82 -11.37 -8.67
C GLN A 352 -19.39 -11.44 -7.20
N ARG A 353 -18.28 -12.12 -6.90
CA ARG A 353 -17.74 -12.21 -5.53
C ARG A 353 -17.08 -10.91 -5.08
N MET A 354 -16.41 -10.19 -5.97
CA MET A 354 -15.84 -8.87 -5.66
C MET A 354 -16.92 -7.82 -5.40
N GLU A 355 -18.07 -7.91 -6.05
CA GLU A 355 -19.20 -6.98 -5.85
C GLU A 355 -20.02 -7.31 -4.58
N SER A 356 -20.01 -8.56 -4.14
CA SER A 356 -20.81 -9.01 -3.01
C SER A 356 -20.33 -8.49 -1.65
N THR A 357 -21.28 -8.14 -0.79
CA THR A 357 -21.11 -7.86 0.65
C THR A 357 -21.68 -8.95 1.54
N ASP A 358 -22.18 -10.05 0.96
CA ASP A 358 -22.61 -11.22 1.72
C ASP A 358 -21.37 -11.90 2.33
N PRO A 359 -21.25 -12.04 3.67
CA PRO A 359 -20.07 -12.64 4.32
C PRO A 359 -19.67 -14.02 3.80
N PHE A 360 -20.61 -14.80 3.24
CA PHE A 360 -20.34 -16.13 2.68
C PHE A 360 -19.86 -16.10 1.23
N ARG A 361 -20.05 -14.99 0.53
CA ARG A 361 -19.72 -14.84 -0.91
C ARG A 361 -18.63 -13.81 -1.17
N GLN A 362 -18.56 -12.75 -0.36
CA GLN A 362 -17.67 -11.62 -0.57
C GLN A 362 -16.21 -12.06 -0.70
N MET A 363 -15.49 -11.39 -1.60
CA MET A 363 -14.05 -11.57 -1.78
C MET A 363 -13.35 -10.21 -1.93
N PRO A 364 -12.22 -9.98 -1.23
CA PRO A 364 -11.65 -10.84 -0.18
C PRO A 364 -12.57 -10.99 1.05
N PRO A 365 -12.45 -12.09 1.83
CA PRO A 365 -13.29 -12.34 3.00
C PRO A 365 -12.84 -11.57 4.26
N LEU A 366 -11.66 -10.95 4.20
CA LEU A 366 -11.02 -10.19 5.28
C LEU A 366 -10.49 -8.86 4.69
N GLY A 367 -10.49 -7.80 5.49
CA GLY A 367 -9.84 -6.53 5.14
C GLY A 367 -10.69 -5.57 4.32
N ARG A 368 -11.97 -5.90 4.10
CA ARG A 368 -13.00 -5.01 3.54
C ARG A 368 -14.40 -5.41 4.00
N SER A 369 -15.31 -4.45 3.93
CA SER A 369 -16.76 -4.59 4.04
C SER A 369 -17.51 -3.97 2.85
N LEU A 370 -16.86 -3.07 2.11
CA LEU A 370 -17.40 -2.42 0.91
C LEU A 370 -16.69 -2.92 -0.36
N PRO A 371 -17.41 -3.07 -1.48
CA PRO A 371 -16.81 -3.38 -2.76
C PRO A 371 -16.02 -2.18 -3.33
N ASP A 372 -14.90 -2.47 -3.99
CA ASP A 372 -14.12 -1.47 -4.75
C ASP A 372 -14.72 -1.27 -6.15
N LEU A 373 -15.94 -0.75 -6.21
CA LEU A 373 -16.70 -0.62 -7.46
C LEU A 373 -15.98 0.26 -8.49
N GLY A 374 -15.40 1.38 -8.03
CA GLY A 374 -14.67 2.31 -8.89
C GLY A 374 -13.23 1.89 -9.19
N GLY A 375 -12.59 1.06 -8.37
CA GLY A 375 -11.22 0.60 -8.62
C GLY A 375 -11.20 -0.79 -9.24
N GLY A 376 -10.85 -1.77 -8.42
CA GLY A 376 -10.59 -3.15 -8.86
C GLY A 376 -11.75 -3.85 -9.53
N VAL A 377 -13.00 -3.65 -9.08
CA VAL A 377 -14.17 -4.24 -9.73
C VAL A 377 -14.27 -3.73 -11.15
N ARG A 378 -14.20 -2.41 -11.36
CA ARG A 378 -14.21 -1.81 -12.70
C ARG A 378 -13.05 -2.32 -13.57
N ALA A 379 -11.84 -2.43 -13.02
CA ALA A 379 -10.69 -2.97 -13.75
C ALA A 379 -10.94 -4.42 -14.24
N VAL A 380 -11.37 -5.31 -13.35
CA VAL A 380 -11.64 -6.72 -13.68
C VAL A 380 -12.83 -6.87 -14.63
N ARG A 381 -13.89 -6.06 -14.45
CA ARG A 381 -15.04 -6.04 -15.38
C ARG A 381 -14.63 -5.59 -16.78
N THR A 382 -13.83 -4.54 -16.87
CA THR A 382 -13.36 -4.02 -18.17
C THR A 382 -12.53 -5.06 -18.89
N TRP A 383 -11.64 -5.74 -18.16
CA TRP A 383 -10.85 -6.84 -18.71
C TRP A 383 -11.72 -8.00 -19.17
N ALA A 384 -12.64 -8.49 -18.33
CA ALA A 384 -13.56 -9.57 -18.69
C ALA A 384 -14.37 -9.25 -19.97
N ALA A 385 -14.86 -8.01 -20.09
CA ALA A 385 -15.56 -7.55 -21.29
C ALA A 385 -14.66 -7.50 -22.54
N SER A 386 -13.37 -7.18 -22.37
CA SER A 386 -12.42 -7.10 -23.47
C SER A 386 -11.89 -8.47 -23.95
N LEU A 387 -11.95 -9.49 -23.08
CA LEU A 387 -11.52 -10.84 -23.43
C LEU A 387 -12.46 -11.47 -24.46
N THR A 388 -11.92 -11.90 -25.59
CA THR A 388 -12.70 -12.58 -26.64
C THR A 388 -12.73 -14.10 -26.45
N GLN A 389 -11.65 -14.67 -25.90
CA GLN A 389 -11.52 -16.09 -25.60
C GLN A 389 -10.54 -16.29 -24.46
N CYS A 390 -10.63 -17.43 -23.79
CA CYS A 390 -9.61 -17.89 -22.87
C CYS A 390 -8.48 -18.60 -23.63
N PRO A 391 -7.24 -18.59 -23.09
CA PRO A 391 -6.10 -19.29 -23.67
C PRO A 391 -6.32 -20.80 -23.74
#